data_AF-A0A2E2ZIH5-F1
#
_entry.id   AF-A0A2E2ZIH5-F1
#
_cell.length_a   1.000
_cell.length_b   1.000
_cell.length_c   1.000
_cell.angle_alpha   90.00
_cell.angle_beta   90.00
_cell.angle_gamma   90.00
#
_symmetry.space_group_name_H-M   'P 1'
#
loop_
_entity.id
_entity.type
_entity.pdbx_description
1 polymer ?
#
loop_
_entity_poly.entity_id
_entity_poly.type
_entity_poly.pdbx_seq_one_letter_code
_entity_poly.pdbx_strand_id
1 'polypeptide(L)'
;MFQIIKIKNRSMEPNFHNNDIILAKNWDTSKSLKRKQVVIAKLSDEYIIKRIIGLPKDKIRISEGSIFINRTPLDEPYLDGLPKTYGTEEIEYTIPDDHVFLIGDYRNYFHAVDSRKLGPVHISKIIAISILKLWSNK
;
A
#
# COMPACT_ATOMS: atom_id res chain seq x y z
N MET A 1 -11.25 -17.14 -4.98
CA MET A 1 -11.67 -17.46 -3.60
C MET A 1 -11.74 -16.19 -2.77
N PHE A 2 -12.68 -16.10 -1.84
CA PHE A 2 -12.73 -15.04 -0.82
C PHE A 2 -12.24 -15.57 0.52
N GLN A 3 -11.70 -14.69 1.35
CA GLN A 3 -11.19 -15.02 2.67
C GLN A 3 -11.45 -13.86 3.64
N ILE A 4 -11.72 -14.22 4.89
CA ILE A 4 -11.87 -13.26 6.00
C ILE A 4 -10.51 -13.13 6.68
N ILE A 5 -9.98 -11.92 6.76
CA ILE A 5 -8.66 -11.63 7.32
C ILE A 5 -8.81 -10.68 8.49
N LYS A 6 -8.18 -11.02 9.61
CA LYS A 6 -8.03 -10.12 10.76
C LYS A 6 -6.72 -9.35 10.64
N ILE A 7 -6.79 -8.02 10.69
CA ILE A 7 -5.62 -7.14 10.62
C ILE A 7 -4.87 -7.18 11.96
N LYS A 8 -3.55 -7.40 11.91
CA LYS A 8 -2.67 -7.55 13.08
C LYS A 8 -1.54 -6.51 13.12
N ASN A 9 -1.78 -5.29 12.66
CA ASN A 9 -0.83 -4.18 12.76
C ASN A 9 -1.55 -2.84 12.57
N ARG A 10 -0.80 -1.74 12.71
CA ARG A 10 -1.31 -0.36 12.60
C ARG A 10 -0.89 0.36 11.31
N SER A 11 -0.31 -0.37 10.35
CA SER A 11 0.35 0.24 9.19
C SER A 11 -0.61 0.90 8.18
N MET A 12 -1.90 0.64 8.33
CA MET A 12 -2.96 1.17 7.49
C MET A 12 -3.94 2.05 8.28
N GLU A 13 -3.61 2.44 9.51
CA GLU A 13 -4.40 3.41 10.27
C GLU A 13 -4.36 4.77 9.57
N PRO A 14 -5.47 5.53 9.54
CA PRO A 14 -6.75 5.22 10.20
C PRO A 14 -7.77 4.46 9.34
N ASN A 15 -7.45 4.13 8.08
CA ASN A 15 -8.40 3.46 7.19
C ASN A 15 -8.67 2.01 7.61
N PHE A 16 -7.65 1.35 8.17
CA PHE A 16 -7.72 0.00 8.72
C PHE A 16 -6.98 -0.08 10.06
N HIS A 17 -7.70 -0.47 11.10
CA HIS A 17 -7.20 -0.57 12.46
C HIS A 17 -6.71 -1.97 12.80
N ASN A 18 -5.82 -2.03 13.79
CA ASN A 18 -5.48 -3.29 14.41
C ASN A 18 -6.75 -3.96 14.95
N ASN A 19 -6.92 -5.26 14.69
CA ASN A 19 -8.10 -6.08 14.94
C ASN A 19 -9.30 -5.88 13.98
N ASP A 20 -9.23 -4.98 13.00
CA ASP A 20 -10.28 -4.92 11.96
C ASP A 20 -10.40 -6.26 11.23
N ILE A 21 -11.63 -6.59 10.82
CA ILE A 21 -11.93 -7.77 10.02
C ILE A 21 -12.28 -7.30 8.61
N ILE A 22 -11.58 -7.83 7.61
CA ILE A 22 -11.79 -7.51 6.20
C ILE A 22 -12.19 -8.74 5.40
N LEU A 23 -13.02 -8.53 4.39
CA LEU A 23 -13.20 -9.47 3.30
C LEU A 23 -12.14 -9.17 2.23
N ALA A 24 -11.35 -10.18 1.88
CA ALA A 24 -10.37 -10.09 0.81
C ALA A 24 -10.63 -11.16 -0.26
N LYS A 25 -10.31 -10.84 -1.50
CA LYS A 25 -10.40 -11.76 -2.64
C LYS A 25 -8.99 -12.14 -3.07
N ASN A 26 -8.71 -13.43 -3.24
CA ASN A 26 -7.42 -13.88 -3.79
C ASN A 26 -7.20 -13.19 -5.14
N TRP A 27 -6.00 -12.66 -5.33
CA TRP A 27 -5.68 -12.00 -6.57
C TRP A 27 -5.47 -13.03 -7.67
N ASP A 28 -6.14 -12.81 -8.79
CA ASP A 28 -5.99 -13.56 -10.02
C ASP A 28 -4.92 -12.86 -10.85
N THR A 29 -3.79 -13.52 -11.07
CA THR A 29 -2.62 -12.96 -11.77
C THR A 29 -2.91 -12.61 -13.23
N SER A 30 -4.00 -13.13 -13.83
CA SER A 30 -4.47 -12.71 -15.15
C SER A 30 -5.13 -11.32 -15.15
N LYS A 31 -5.46 -10.78 -13.97
CA LYS A 31 -6.10 -9.46 -13.82
C LYS A 31 -5.08 -8.41 -13.44
N SER A 32 -5.12 -7.29 -14.16
CA SER A 32 -4.32 -6.11 -13.84
C SER A 32 -4.63 -5.58 -12.43
N LEU A 33 -3.57 -5.30 -11.67
CA LEU A 33 -3.66 -4.51 -10.45
C LEU A 33 -3.98 -3.05 -10.78
N LYS A 34 -4.65 -2.37 -9.85
CA LYS A 34 -5.06 -0.97 -10.00
C LYS A 34 -4.50 -0.15 -8.86
N ARG A 35 -4.12 1.09 -9.18
CA ARG A 35 -3.73 2.09 -8.20
C ARG A 35 -4.84 2.29 -7.15
N LYS A 36 -4.45 2.63 -5.93
CA LYS A 36 -5.30 2.79 -4.74
C LYS A 36 -5.90 1.50 -4.18
N GLN A 37 -5.76 0.34 -4.82
CA GLN A 37 -6.17 -0.94 -4.23
C GLN A 37 -5.37 -1.21 -2.96
N VAL A 38 -6.05 -1.76 -1.95
CA VAL A 38 -5.41 -2.25 -0.73
C VAL A 38 -5.19 -3.74 -0.88
N VAL A 39 -3.94 -4.17 -0.74
CA VAL A 39 -3.51 -5.52 -1.02
C VAL A 39 -2.89 -6.15 0.20
N ILE A 40 -3.04 -7.46 0.29
CA ILE A 40 -2.28 -8.31 1.19
C ILE A 40 -1.13 -8.88 0.37
N ALA A 41 0.09 -8.73 0.87
CA ALA A 41 1.31 -9.27 0.27
C ALA A 41 2.05 -10.15 1.28
N LYS A 42 2.70 -11.20 0.79
CA LYS A 42 3.58 -12.05 1.61
C LYS A 42 5.03 -11.66 1.36
N LEU A 43 5.67 -11.04 2.35
CA LEU A 43 7.09 -10.71 2.32
C LEU A 43 7.82 -11.63 3.31
N SER A 44 8.75 -12.44 2.81
CA SER A 44 9.36 -13.53 3.57
C SER A 44 8.27 -14.40 4.23
N ASP A 45 8.24 -14.48 5.56
CA ASP A 45 7.25 -15.25 6.32
C ASP A 45 6.11 -14.40 6.91
N GLU A 46 6.04 -13.12 6.58
CA GLU A 46 5.03 -12.20 7.10
C GLU A 46 4.02 -11.74 6.04
N TYR A 47 2.77 -11.60 6.47
CA TYR A 47 1.72 -10.97 5.67
C TYR A 47 1.59 -9.50 6.04
N ILE A 48 1.73 -8.64 5.03
CA ILE A 48 1.54 -7.20 5.16
C ILE A 48 0.29 -6.75 4.40
N ILE A 49 -0.36 -5.70 4.90
CA ILE A 49 -1.42 -4.97 4.19
C ILE A 49 -0.91 -3.58 3.82
N LYS A 50 -1.04 -3.20 2.55
CA LYS A 50 -0.55 -1.91 1.99
C LYS A 50 -1.43 -1.44 0.85
N ARG A 51 -1.34 -0.16 0.51
CA ARG A 51 -1.99 0.42 -0.67
C ARG A 51 -1.05 0.45 -1.86
N ILE A 52 -1.54 0.07 -3.04
CA ILE A 52 -0.82 0.26 -4.30
C ILE A 52 -0.81 1.75 -4.63
N ILE A 53 0.38 2.33 -4.60
CA ILE A 53 0.64 3.72 -4.97
C ILE A 53 1.12 3.80 -6.42
N GLY A 54 2.10 2.97 -6.78
CA GLY A 54 2.67 2.93 -8.11
C GLY A 54 2.44 1.60 -8.80
N LEU A 55 2.23 1.67 -10.11
CA LEU A 55 2.05 0.54 -11.03
C LEU A 55 3.31 0.37 -11.91
N PRO A 56 3.45 -0.77 -12.61
CA PRO A 56 4.49 -0.95 -13.61
C PRO A 56 4.72 0.27 -14.49
N LYS A 57 5.99 0.62 -14.71
CA LYS A 57 6.47 1.77 -15.52
C LYS A 57 6.22 3.16 -14.95
N ASP A 58 5.50 3.30 -13.83
CA ASP A 58 5.37 4.61 -13.20
C ASP A 58 6.72 5.13 -12.71
N LYS A 59 6.91 6.44 -12.81
CA LYS A 59 7.96 7.18 -12.13
C LYS A 59 7.42 7.74 -10.82
N ILE A 60 7.90 7.19 -9.70
CA ILE A 60 7.58 7.67 -8.36
C ILE A 60 8.65 8.65 -7.92
N ARG A 61 8.22 9.81 -7.42
CA ARG A 61 9.06 10.74 -6.67
C ARG A 61 8.38 11.04 -5.33
N ILE A 62 9.11 10.92 -4.23
CA ILE A 62 8.67 11.36 -2.90
C ILE A 62 9.65 12.43 -2.46
N SER A 63 9.12 13.60 -2.16
CA SER A 63 9.90 14.79 -1.79
C SER A 63 8.95 15.81 -1.15
N GLU A 64 9.45 16.58 -0.17
CA GLU A 64 8.71 17.65 0.51
C GLU A 64 7.30 17.26 1.00
N GLY A 65 7.17 16.05 1.57
CA GLY A 65 5.91 15.64 2.19
C GLY A 65 4.88 15.10 1.20
N SER A 66 5.25 14.99 -0.08
CA SER A 66 4.34 14.68 -1.18
C SER A 66 4.84 13.53 -2.05
N ILE A 67 3.90 12.78 -2.62
CA ILE A 67 4.16 11.73 -3.59
C ILE A 67 3.73 12.21 -4.97
N PHE A 68 4.59 12.01 -5.96
CA PHE A 68 4.33 12.32 -7.36
C PHE A 68 4.43 11.04 -8.19
N ILE A 69 3.50 10.88 -9.14
CA ILE A 69 3.47 9.80 -10.12
C ILE A 69 3.56 10.43 -11.50
N ASN A 70 4.60 10.09 -12.26
CA ASN A 70 4.83 10.64 -13.60
C ASN A 70 4.79 12.18 -13.62
N ARG A 71 5.40 12.82 -12.61
CA ARG A 71 5.42 14.28 -12.34
C ARG A 71 4.09 14.89 -11.88
N THR A 72 3.02 14.11 -11.76
CA THR A 72 1.73 14.59 -11.27
C THR A 72 1.61 14.28 -9.77
N PRO A 73 1.23 15.24 -8.90
CA PRO A 73 1.00 14.96 -7.49
C PRO A 73 -0.09 13.89 -7.34
N LEU A 74 0.14 12.94 -6.43
CA LEU A 74 -0.83 11.91 -6.13
C LEU A 74 -2.01 12.50 -5.33
N ASP A 75 -3.21 12.27 -5.83
CA ASP A 75 -4.44 12.55 -5.11
C ASP A 75 -4.70 11.48 -4.02
N GLU A 76 -4.69 11.91 -2.76
CA GLU A 76 -4.77 11.07 -1.55
C GLU A 76 -5.95 11.44 -0.64
N PRO A 77 -7.21 11.35 -1.11
CA PRO A 77 -8.38 11.72 -0.31
C PRO A 77 -8.57 10.80 0.91
N TYR A 78 -7.96 9.60 0.88
CA TYR A 78 -7.94 8.67 2.01
C TYR A 78 -7.01 9.11 3.16
N LEU A 79 -6.29 10.22 3.00
CA LEU A 79 -5.44 10.85 4.03
C LEU A 79 -5.81 12.33 4.26
N ASP A 80 -7.03 12.74 3.93
CA ASP A 80 -7.44 14.14 4.10
C ASP A 80 -7.31 14.58 5.58
N GLY A 81 -6.69 15.74 5.79
CA GLY A 81 -6.35 16.25 7.13
C GLY A 81 -5.30 15.46 7.92
N LEU A 82 -4.63 14.47 7.31
CA LEU A 82 -3.64 13.60 7.98
C LEU A 82 -2.23 13.80 7.42
N PRO A 83 -1.18 13.43 8.18
CA PRO A 83 0.19 13.44 7.67
C PRO A 83 0.35 12.54 6.44
N LYS A 84 0.85 13.10 5.32
CA LYS A 84 1.00 12.40 4.03
C LYS A 84 2.38 11.77 3.85
N THR A 85 3.46 12.47 4.14
CA THR A 85 4.80 11.93 4.43
C THR A 85 5.53 12.93 5.34
N TYR A 86 6.68 12.57 5.92
CA TYR A 86 7.38 13.46 6.85
C TYR A 86 8.13 14.59 6.15
N GLY A 87 8.40 14.44 4.85
CA GLY A 87 9.08 15.43 4.03
C GLY A 87 10.60 15.43 4.14
N THR A 88 11.14 14.47 4.89
CA THR A 88 12.57 14.14 4.89
C THR A 88 12.90 13.03 3.89
N GLU A 89 11.88 12.35 3.35
CA GLU A 89 12.07 11.32 2.33
C GLU A 89 12.38 11.93 0.97
N GLU A 90 13.54 11.59 0.40
CA GLU A 90 13.92 11.90 -0.99
C GLU A 90 14.09 10.58 -1.74
N ILE A 91 13.05 10.17 -2.46
CA ILE A 91 12.98 8.85 -3.12
C ILE A 91 12.58 9.06 -4.57
N GLU A 92 13.36 8.46 -5.48
CA GLU A 92 13.00 8.35 -6.89
C GLU A 92 13.10 6.90 -7.36
N TYR A 93 12.03 6.41 -8.01
CA TYR A 93 11.99 5.08 -8.60
C TYR A 93 11.28 5.10 -9.95
N THR A 94 11.81 4.34 -10.91
CA THR A 94 11.02 3.84 -12.05
C THR A 94 10.62 2.41 -11.74
N ILE A 95 9.32 2.12 -11.72
CA ILE A 95 8.82 0.80 -11.31
C ILE A 95 9.02 -0.21 -12.46
N PRO A 96 9.67 -1.36 -12.22
CA PRO A 96 9.79 -2.42 -13.21
C PRO A 96 8.44 -3.02 -13.64
N ASP A 97 8.42 -3.71 -14.79
CA ASP A 97 7.19 -4.23 -15.43
C ASP A 97 6.39 -5.21 -14.55
N ASP A 98 7.08 -5.92 -13.68
CA ASP A 98 6.61 -6.98 -12.81
C ASP A 98 6.54 -6.54 -11.33
N HIS A 99 6.55 -5.24 -11.06
CA HIS A 99 6.55 -4.67 -9.71
C HIS A 99 5.44 -3.65 -9.47
N VAL A 100 5.13 -3.44 -8.18
CA VAL A 100 4.24 -2.38 -7.69
C VAL A 100 4.89 -1.64 -6.53
N PHE A 101 4.55 -0.37 -6.34
CA PHE A 101 5.02 0.42 -5.19
C PHE A 101 3.93 0.45 -4.12
N LEU A 102 4.20 -0.13 -2.96
CA LEU A 102 3.24 -0.32 -1.87
C LEU A 102 3.57 0.61 -0.71
N ILE A 103 2.59 1.38 -0.21
CA ILE A 103 2.78 2.27 0.95
C ILE A 103 1.65 2.05 1.96
N GLY A 104 1.96 2.15 3.25
CA GLY A 104 0.96 2.15 4.32
C GLY A 104 0.21 3.48 4.39
N ASP A 105 -1.07 3.44 4.75
CA ASP A 105 -1.81 4.68 5.03
C ASP A 105 -1.30 5.36 6.32
N TYR A 106 -0.73 4.58 7.25
CA TYR A 106 0.00 5.16 8.37
C TYR A 106 1.40 5.57 7.91
N ARG A 107 1.54 6.87 7.60
CA ARG A 107 2.70 7.43 6.91
C ARG A 107 3.94 7.63 7.76
N ASN A 108 3.98 7.08 8.97
CA ASN A 108 5.14 7.19 9.83
C ASN A 108 6.34 6.39 9.26
N TYR A 109 7.29 7.10 8.63
CA TYR A 109 8.44 6.49 7.94
C TYR A 109 9.29 5.61 8.86
N PHE A 110 9.59 6.06 10.10
CA PHE A 110 10.45 5.32 11.02
C PHE A 110 9.93 3.92 11.33
N HIS A 111 8.60 3.76 11.42
CA HIS A 111 7.96 2.47 11.72
C HIS A 111 7.36 1.75 10.52
N ALA A 112 7.53 2.27 9.30
CA ALA A 112 6.99 1.66 8.10
C ALA A 112 7.88 0.50 7.59
N VAL A 113 7.24 -0.59 7.19
CA VAL A 113 7.80 -1.65 6.34
C VAL A 113 7.02 -1.62 5.04
N ASP A 114 7.49 -0.81 4.09
CA ASP A 114 6.84 -0.58 2.80
C ASP A 114 7.85 -0.14 1.73
N SER A 115 7.39 0.15 0.52
CA SER A 115 8.26 0.43 -0.63
C SER A 115 9.15 1.66 -0.47
N ARG A 116 8.89 2.54 0.51
CA ARG A 116 9.81 3.65 0.80
C ARG A 116 11.17 3.16 1.33
N LYS A 117 11.20 1.98 1.96
CA LYS A 117 12.44 1.34 2.43
C LYS A 117 12.84 0.12 1.59
N LEU A 118 11.84 -0.63 1.12
CA LEU A 118 12.05 -1.89 0.41
C LEU A 118 12.25 -1.71 -1.10
N GLY A 119 11.89 -0.55 -1.65
CA GLY A 119 11.71 -0.36 -3.08
C GLY A 119 10.43 -1.03 -3.61
N PRO A 120 10.25 -1.07 -4.95
CA PRO A 120 9.13 -1.76 -5.57
C PRO A 120 9.07 -3.25 -5.18
N VAL A 121 7.86 -3.79 -5.03
CA VAL A 121 7.59 -5.17 -4.64
C VAL A 121 7.11 -5.95 -5.86
N HIS A 122 7.73 -7.10 -6.13
CA HIS A 122 7.33 -7.97 -7.23
C HIS A 122 5.87 -8.43 -7.08
N ILE A 123 5.09 -8.39 -8.16
CA ILE A 123 3.65 -8.64 -8.12
C ILE A 123 3.30 -10.03 -7.60
N SER A 124 4.17 -11.04 -7.80
CA SER A 124 3.96 -12.40 -7.26
C SER A 124 3.87 -12.48 -5.73
N LYS A 125 4.28 -11.42 -5.01
CA LYS A 125 4.10 -11.34 -3.56
C LYS A 125 2.68 -10.97 -3.15
N ILE A 126 1.86 -10.43 -4.06
CA ILE A 126 0.47 -10.08 -3.81
C ILE A 126 -0.38 -11.36 -3.78
N ILE A 127 -1.09 -11.59 -2.67
CA ILE A 127 -1.93 -12.79 -2.49
C ILE A 127 -3.41 -12.48 -2.63
N ALA A 128 -3.83 -11.29 -2.20
CA ALA A 128 -5.24 -10.92 -2.12
C ALA A 128 -5.42 -9.41 -2.16
N ILE A 129 -6.62 -8.99 -2.57
CA ILE A 129 -7.06 -7.61 -2.62
C ILE A 129 -8.18 -7.46 -1.60
N SER A 130 -8.06 -6.47 -0.70
CA SER A 130 -9.12 -6.09 0.23
C SER A 130 -10.31 -5.54 -0.54
N ILE A 131 -11.50 -6.06 -0.24
CA ILE A 131 -12.76 -5.70 -0.90
C ILE A 131 -13.62 -4.83 0.01
N LEU A 132 -13.75 -5.25 1.28
CA LEU A 132 -14.63 -4.59 2.24
C LEU A 132 -14.07 -4.74 3.65
N LYS A 133 -14.21 -3.69 4.46
CA LYS A 133 -14.06 -3.77 5.92
C LYS A 133 -15.39 -4.22 6.52
N LEU A 134 -15.40 -5.43 7.09
CA LEU A 134 -16.60 -6.05 7.66
C LEU A 134 -16.89 -5.55 9.07
N TRP A 135 -15.83 -5.26 9.84
CA TRP A 135 -15.96 -4.82 11.22
C TRP A 135 -14.74 -4.01 11.66
N SER A 136 -14.98 -3.00 12.50
CA SER A 136 -13.93 -2.18 13.11
C SER A 136 -14.15 -2.01 14.60
N ASN A 137 -13.04 -2.03 15.34
CA ASN A 137 -12.99 -2.03 16.79
C ASN A 137 -12.75 -0.63 17.40
N LYS A 138 -12.81 0.41 16.56
CA LYS A 138 -12.65 1.82 16.92
C LYS A 138 -13.95 2.57 16.77
#